data_AF-A0A6N8J4N2-F1
#
_entry.id   AF-A0A6N8J4N2-F1
#
_cell.length_a   1.000
_cell.length_b   1.000
_cell.length_c   1.000
_cell.angle_alpha   90.00
_cell.angle_beta   90.00
_cell.angle_gamma   90.00
#
_symmetry.space_group_name_H-M   'P 1'
#
loop_
_entity.id
_entity.type
_entity.pdbx_description
1 polymer ?
#
loop_
_entity_poly.entity_id
_entity_poly.type
_entity_poly.pdbx_seq_one_letter_code
_entity_poly.pdbx_strand_id
1 'polypeptide(L)' 'MKRLNPNNEPLTPEKLRELSGLDLSDEEAQKIIWSIKRFARVLYGFATQQQVVNNENKEKE' A
#
# COMPACT_ATOMS: atom_id res chain seq x y z
N MET A 1 2.24 -14.63 9.46
CA MET A 1 2.30 -14.27 8.02
C MET A 1 3.70 -13.77 7.69
N LYS A 2 4.37 -14.36 6.70
CA LYS A 2 5.65 -13.84 6.21
C LYS A 2 5.36 -12.54 5.45
N ARG A 3 6.03 -11.43 5.80
CA ARG A 3 5.86 -10.16 5.09
C ARG A 3 6.35 -10.31 3.66
N LEU A 4 5.55 -9.89 2.69
CA LEU A 4 5.90 -9.94 1.27
C LEU A 4 7.10 -9.03 0.94
N ASN A 5 7.19 -7.89 1.64
CA ASN A 5 8.29 -6.92 1.53
C ASN A 5 8.80 -6.59 2.95
N PRO A 6 9.70 -7.43 3.52
CA PRO A 6 10.15 -7.27 4.90
C PRO A 6 10.99 -5.99 5.10
N ASN A 7 11.66 -5.51 4.05
CA ASN A 7 12.56 -4.36 4.08
C ASN A 7 11.89 -3.04 3.64
N ASN A 8 10.59 -3.06 3.32
CA ASN A 8 9.86 -1.91 2.77
C ASN A 8 10.55 -1.26 1.56
N GLU A 9 11.14 -2.08 0.69
CA GLU A 9 11.76 -1.61 -0.54
C GLU A 9 10.72 -0.92 -1.45
N PRO A 10 11.09 0.16 -2.14
CA PRO A 10 10.19 0.85 -3.05
C PRO A 10 9.82 -0.04 -4.24
N LEU A 11 8.55 -0.02 -4.65
CA LEU A 11 8.11 -0.67 -5.88
C LEU A 11 8.61 0.14 -7.09
N THR A 12 9.53 -0.44 -7.87
CA THR A 12 10.04 0.12 -9.13
C THR A 12 9.27 -0.42 -10.33
N PRO A 13 9.34 0.22 -11.53
CA PRO A 13 8.75 -0.32 -12.75
C PRO A 13 9.21 -1.73 -13.09
N GLU A 14 10.51 -2.00 -12.97
CA GLU A 14 11.10 -3.32 -13.25
C GLU A 14 10.52 -4.37 -12.31
N LYS A 15 10.44 -4.03 -11.01
CA LYS A 15 9.87 -4.95 -10.02
C LYS A 15 8.37 -5.15 -10.21
N LEU A 16 7.64 -4.12 -10.64
CA LEU A 16 6.23 -4.25 -10.99
C LEU A 16 6.03 -5.20 -12.17
N ARG A 17 6.84 -5.10 -13.22
CA ARG A 17 6.80 -6.04 -14.36
C ARG A 17 7.12 -7.46 -13.93
N GLU A 18 8.17 -7.65 -13.14
CA GLU A 18 8.56 -8.96 -12.59
C GLU A 18 7.41 -9.60 -11.79
N LEU A 19 6.74 -8.83 -10.94
CA LEU A 19 5.66 -9.33 -10.09
C LEU A 19 4.33 -9.56 -10.83
N SER A 20 4.03 -8.73 -11.83
CA SER A 20 2.75 -8.78 -12.54
C SER A 20 2.79 -9.66 -13.80
N GLY A 21 3.98 -9.90 -14.36
CA GLY A 21 4.15 -10.56 -15.66
C GLY A 21 3.66 -9.73 -16.84
N LEU A 22 3.35 -8.44 -16.63
CA LEU A 22 2.84 -7.55 -17.67
C LEU A 22 3.98 -6.85 -18.41
N ASP A 23 3.85 -6.77 -19.74
CA ASP A 23 4.69 -5.91 -20.56
C ASP A 23 4.10 -4.50 -20.56
N LEU A 24 4.72 -3.62 -19.77
CA LEU A 24 4.28 -2.25 -19.53
C LEU A 24 5.38 -1.30 -19.95
N SER A 25 5.04 -0.16 -20.55
CA SER A 25 5.99 0.95 -20.67
C SER A 25 6.35 1.54 -19.30
N ASP A 26 7.47 2.26 -19.20
CA ASP A 26 7.87 2.92 -17.95
C ASP A 26 6.80 3.91 -17.48
N GLU A 27 6.16 4.62 -18.41
CA GLU A 27 5.11 5.58 -18.09
C GLU A 27 3.86 4.91 -17.49
N GLU A 28 3.41 3.79 -18.06
CA GLU A 28 2.29 3.02 -17.54
C GLU A 28 2.60 2.42 -16.18
N ALA A 29 3.79 1.83 -16.02
CA ALA A 29 4.25 1.30 -14.76
C ALA A 29 4.27 2.38 -13.66
N GLN A 30 4.75 3.58 -13.97
CA GLN A 30 4.74 4.70 -13.02
C GLN A 30 3.32 5.12 -12.62
N LYS A 31 2.36 5.17 -13.56
CA LYS A 31 0.95 5.47 -13.27
C LYS A 31 0.33 4.42 -12.34
N ILE A 32 0.65 3.15 -12.55
CA ILE A 32 0.18 2.05 -11.69
C ILE A 32 0.79 2.17 -10.29
N ILE A 33 2.11 2.35 -10.19
CA ILE A 33 2.81 2.53 -8.91
C ILE A 33 2.22 3.71 -8.13
N TRP A 34 1.94 4.83 -8.80
CA TRP A 34 1.29 5.98 -8.18
C TRP A 34 -0.10 5.64 -7.64
N SER A 35 -0.90 4.92 -8.41
CA SER A 35 -2.25 4.48 -8.01
C SER A 35 -2.22 3.56 -6.79
N ILE A 36 -1.30 2.60 -6.75
CA ILE A 36 -1.09 1.71 -5.60
C ILE A 36 -0.71 2.51 -4.36
N LYS A 37 0.23 3.47 -4.48
CA LYS A 37 0.64 4.34 -3.37
C LYS A 37 -0.53 5.16 -2.83
N ARG A 38 -1.35 5.73 -3.71
CA ARG A 38 -2.55 6.49 -3.33
C ARG A 38 -3.55 5.62 -2.60
N PHE A 39 -3.84 4.43 -3.13
CA PHE A 39 -4.77 3.49 -2.51
C PHE A 39 -4.28 3.02 -1.13
N ALA A 40 -3.00 2.64 -1.01
CA ALA A 40 -2.41 2.26 0.27
C ALA A 40 -2.50 3.39 1.32
N ARG A 41 -2.31 4.64 0.91
CA ARG A 41 -2.47 5.80 1.80
C ARG A 41 -3.91 5.98 2.28
N VAL A 42 -4.89 5.77 1.41
CA VAL A 42 -6.32 5.82 1.78
C VAL A 42 -6.65 4.70 2.77
N LEU A 43 -6.23 3.46 2.47
CA LEU A 43 -6.43 2.32 3.37
C LEU A 43 -5.80 2.54 4.74
N TYR A 44 -4.57 3.06 4.78
CA TYR A 44 -3.89 3.36 6.03
C TYR A 44 -4.65 4.42 6.84
N GLY A 45 -5.11 5.49 6.19
CA GLY A 45 -5.93 6.53 6.83
C GLY A 45 -7.21 5.95 7.45
N PHE A 46 -7.91 5.08 6.72
CA PHE A 46 -9.11 4.42 7.22
C PHE A 46 -8.82 3.47 8.40
N ALA A 47 -7.81 2.61 8.27
CA ALA A 47 -7.45 1.65 9.30
C ALA A 47 -6.99 2.33 10.61
N THR A 48 -6.22 3.42 10.50
CA THR A 48 -5.75 4.18 11.66
C THR A 48 -6.85 5.00 12.32
N GLN A 49 -7.76 5.60 11.56
CA GLN A 49 -8.93 6.28 12.13
C GLN A 49 -9.84 5.32 12.90
N GLN A 50 -10.07 4.11 12.39
CA GLN A 50 -10.82 3.08 13.13
C GLN A 50 -10.16 2.69 14.45
N GLN A 51 -8.81 2.63 14.50
CA GLN A 51 -8.11 2.34 15.75
C GLN A 51 -8.28 3.44 16.79
N VAL A 52 -8.25 4.72 16.38
CA VAL A 52 -8.50 5.85 17.29
C VAL A 52 -9.91 5.76 17.88
N VAL A 53 -10.93 5.58 17.03
CA VAL A 53 -12.34 5.47 17.48
C VAL A 53 -12.54 4.28 18.42
N ASN A 54 -11.92 3.13 18.12
CA ASN A 54 -12.05 1.94 18.96
C ASN A 54 -11.35 2.10 20.33
N ASN A 55 -10.24 2.85 20.38
CA ASN A 55 -9.54 3.10 21.64
C ASN A 55 -10.30 4.11 22.51
N GLU A 56 -10.87 5.17 21.92
CA GLU A 56 -11.70 6.15 22.64
C GLU A 56 -12.96 5.53 23.25
N ASN A 57 -13.54 4.51 22.62
CA ASN A 57 -14.70 3.80 23.17
C ASN A 57 -14.32 2.88 24.34
N LYS A 58 -13.11 2.31 24.36
CA LYS A 58 -12.62 1.47 25.46
C LYS A 58 -12.24 2.26 26.71
N GLU A 59 -11.82 3.52 26.56
CA GLU A 59 -11.49 4.39 27.70
C GLU A 59 -12.74 4.97 28.39
N LYS A 60 -13.92 4.79 27.79
CA LYS A 60 -15.22 5.24 28.32
C LYS A 60 -16.03 4.13 29.00
N GLU A 61 -15.55 2.90 28.98
CA GLU A 61 -16.08 1.73 29.72
C GLU A 61 -15.25 1.47 30.97
#